data_AF-A0A9Q0J5V5-F1
#
_entry.id   AF-A0A9Q0J5V5-F1
#
_cell.length_a   1.000
_cell.length_b   1.000
_cell.length_c   1.000
_cell.angle_alpha   90.00
_cell.angle_beta   90.00
_cell.angle_gamma   90.00
#
_symmetry.space_group_name_H-M   'P 1'
#
loop_
_entity.id
_entity.type
_entity.pdbx_description
1 polymer ?
#
loop_
_entity_poly.entity_id
_entity_poly.type
_entity_poly.pdbx_seq_one_letter_code
_entity_poly.pdbx_strand_id
1 'polypeptide(L)'
;MEVPTSWDALRKQARKLEAQLDEQMNSYRRLVSTKASTKIDAAENDLESAIDRLLKQLQQVNSQMQAWVSSGGSEMVSHTLTRHQEILQDLTQEFHRLRSSLRAKQEHALLLEDFREFDRTRLDLEDGSADRALLREHASISRSTGQMDTVISQAQATLGSLVLQRSTFGGINSKLANVGSRLPTV
;
A
#
# COMPACT_ATOMS: atom_id res chain seq x y z
N MET A 1 -4.96 -15.16 -60.26
CA MET A 1 -4.14 -13.98 -60.57
C MET A 1 -4.31 -13.02 -59.40
N GLU A 2 -3.27 -12.86 -58.58
CA GLU A 2 -3.25 -11.86 -57.51
C GLU A 2 -3.25 -10.47 -58.18
N VAL A 3 -4.31 -9.69 -57.99
CA VAL A 3 -4.36 -8.30 -58.47
C VAL A 3 -3.22 -7.55 -57.77
N PRO A 4 -2.32 -6.86 -58.48
CA PRO A 4 -1.27 -6.08 -57.83
C PRO A 4 -1.92 -5.08 -56.88
N THR A 5 -1.67 -5.22 -55.58
CA THR A 5 -2.17 -4.28 -54.58
C THR A 5 -1.71 -2.88 -54.99
N SER A 6 -2.65 -2.00 -55.32
CA SER A 6 -2.29 -0.67 -55.79
C SER A 6 -1.63 0.12 -54.67
N TRP A 7 -0.67 0.98 -55.03
CA TRP A 7 0.01 1.85 -54.07
C TRP A 7 -0.98 2.62 -53.18
N ASP A 8 -2.05 3.16 -53.77
CA ASP A 8 -3.07 3.89 -53.03
C ASP A 8 -3.85 3.01 -52.04
N ALA A 9 -4.06 1.72 -52.35
CA ALA A 9 -4.68 0.79 -51.43
C ALA A 9 -3.78 0.52 -50.22
N LEU A 10 -2.48 0.26 -50.46
CA LEU A 10 -1.50 0.08 -49.39
C LEU A 10 -1.41 1.35 -48.52
N ARG A 11 -1.34 2.53 -49.14
CA ARG A 11 -1.25 3.81 -48.42
C ARG A 11 -2.47 4.09 -47.55
N LYS A 12 -3.67 3.82 -48.06
CA LYS A 12 -4.91 3.92 -47.27
C LYS A 12 -4.91 2.92 -46.11
N GLN A 13 -4.43 1.71 -46.34
CA GLN A 13 -4.33 0.68 -45.30
C GLN A 13 -3.33 1.07 -44.20
N ALA A 14 -2.14 1.56 -44.55
CA ALA A 14 -1.16 2.04 -43.58
C ALA A 14 -1.74 3.15 -42.69
N ARG A 15 -2.34 4.19 -43.29
CA ARG A 15 -2.99 5.29 -42.54
C ARG A 15 -4.08 4.82 -41.59
N LYS A 16 -4.87 3.82 -42.01
CA LYS A 16 -5.91 3.23 -41.16
C LYS A 16 -5.29 2.50 -39.97
N LEU A 17 -4.24 1.70 -40.20
CA LEU A 17 -3.53 0.98 -39.14
C LEU A 17 -2.82 1.95 -38.19
N GLU A 18 -2.19 3.01 -38.70
CA GLU A 18 -1.59 4.09 -37.88
C GLU A 18 -2.63 4.73 -36.95
N ALA A 19 -3.78 5.14 -37.49
CA ALA A 19 -4.84 5.76 -36.68
C ALA A 19 -5.39 4.81 -35.60
N GLN A 20 -5.57 3.52 -35.93
CA GLN A 20 -5.98 2.51 -34.96
C GLN A 20 -4.91 2.29 -33.88
N LEU A 21 -3.64 2.27 -34.28
CA LEU A 21 -2.52 2.09 -33.38
C LEU A 21 -2.38 3.27 -32.42
N ASP A 22 -2.56 4.50 -32.89
CA ASP A 22 -2.58 5.71 -32.05
C ASP A 22 -3.70 5.66 -31.00
N GLU A 23 -4.90 5.23 -31.37
CA GLU A 23 -6.03 5.08 -30.45
C GLU A 23 -5.75 4.04 -29.35
N GLN A 24 -5.23 2.87 -29.73
CA GLN A 24 -4.83 1.83 -28.78
C GLN A 24 -3.66 2.28 -27.90
N MET A 25 -2.68 3.00 -28.48
CA MET A 25 -1.55 3.55 -27.73
C MET A 25 -2.00 4.56 -26.68
N ASN A 26 -2.95 5.42 -27.00
CA ASN A 26 -3.52 6.37 -26.05
C ASN A 26 -4.26 5.66 -24.90
N SER A 27 -4.99 4.59 -25.21
CA SER A 27 -5.62 3.74 -24.19
C SER A 27 -4.57 3.08 -23.29
N TYR A 28 -3.48 2.58 -23.88
CA TYR A 28 -2.38 1.95 -23.15
C TYR A 28 -1.64 2.95 -22.26
N ARG A 29 -1.36 4.18 -22.73
CA ARG A 29 -0.80 5.26 -21.89
C ARG A 29 -1.65 5.54 -20.66
N ARG A 30 -2.98 5.62 -20.83
CA ARG A 30 -3.90 5.84 -19.72
C ARG A 30 -3.80 4.70 -18.73
N LEU A 31 -3.82 3.45 -19.20
CA LEU A 31 -3.62 2.27 -18.36
C LEU A 31 -2.31 2.36 -17.58
N VAL A 32 -1.18 2.65 -18.25
CA VAL A 32 0.14 2.80 -17.61
C VAL A 32 0.16 3.93 -16.58
N SER A 33 -0.59 5.00 -16.79
CA SER A 33 -0.68 6.11 -15.83
C SER A 33 -1.55 5.78 -14.62
N THR A 34 -2.64 5.05 -14.80
CA THR A 34 -3.62 4.72 -13.73
C THR A 34 -3.30 3.42 -13.00
N LYS A 35 -2.39 2.58 -13.52
CA LYS A 35 -2.05 1.30 -12.91
C LYS A 35 -1.37 1.53 -11.55
N ALA A 36 -2.09 1.18 -10.50
CA ALA A 36 -1.59 1.17 -9.12
C ALA A 36 -1.53 -0.26 -8.52
N SER A 37 -2.14 -1.25 -9.19
CA SER A 37 -2.19 -2.63 -8.73
C SER A 37 -1.00 -3.45 -9.25
N THR A 38 -0.53 -4.38 -8.42
CA THR A 38 0.53 -5.36 -8.74
C THR A 38 0.03 -6.50 -9.64
N LYS A 39 -1.29 -6.70 -9.75
CA LYS A 39 -1.88 -7.76 -10.56
C LYS A 39 -1.90 -7.40 -12.04
N ILE A 40 -1.34 -8.27 -12.88
CA ILE A 40 -1.48 -8.18 -14.33
C ILE A 40 -2.93 -8.52 -14.69
N ASP A 41 -3.63 -7.57 -15.31
CA ASP A 41 -5.04 -7.75 -15.68
C ASP A 41 -5.13 -8.43 -17.05
N ALA A 42 -6.12 -9.29 -17.27
CA ALA A 42 -6.34 -9.90 -18.58
C ALA A 42 -6.51 -8.83 -19.67
N ALA A 43 -7.20 -7.73 -19.34
CA ALA A 43 -7.38 -6.58 -20.22
C ALA A 43 -6.07 -5.88 -20.62
N GLU A 44 -5.04 -5.91 -19.76
CA GLU A 44 -3.71 -5.35 -20.06
C GLU A 44 -2.99 -6.20 -21.11
N ASN A 45 -2.97 -7.51 -20.90
CA ASN A 45 -2.39 -8.47 -21.85
C ASN A 45 -3.12 -8.47 -23.20
N ASP A 46 -4.46 -8.33 -23.18
CA ASP A 46 -5.26 -8.24 -24.39
C ASP A 46 -4.92 -6.96 -25.18
N LEU A 47 -4.75 -5.83 -24.48
CA LEU A 47 -4.38 -4.55 -25.09
C LEU A 47 -2.96 -4.57 -25.65
N GLU A 48 -1.98 -5.11 -24.91
CA GLU A 48 -0.61 -5.32 -25.41
C GLU A 48 -0.60 -6.21 -26.65
N SER A 49 -1.32 -7.33 -26.60
CA SER A 49 -1.41 -8.26 -27.72
C SER A 49 -2.09 -7.64 -28.94
N ALA A 50 -3.07 -6.77 -28.75
CA ALA A 50 -3.73 -6.04 -29.82
C ALA A 50 -2.78 -5.04 -30.49
N ILE A 51 -2.01 -4.28 -29.70
CA ILE A 51 -1.00 -3.34 -30.20
C ILE A 51 0.11 -4.07 -30.97
N ASP A 52 0.62 -5.19 -30.44
CA ASP A 52 1.62 -6.02 -31.12
C ASP A 52 1.11 -6.56 -32.47
N ARG A 53 -0.16 -6.96 -32.55
CA ARG A 53 -0.78 -7.41 -33.80
C ARG A 53 -0.86 -6.27 -34.82
N LEU A 54 -1.28 -5.08 -34.40
CA LEU A 54 -1.38 -3.90 -35.27
C LEU A 54 0.00 -3.46 -35.78
N LEU A 55 1.03 -3.46 -34.92
CA LEU A 55 2.41 -3.16 -35.29
C LEU A 55 2.93 -4.14 -36.36
N LYS A 56 2.70 -5.44 -36.18
CA LYS A 56 3.08 -6.46 -37.17
C LYS A 56 2.36 -6.30 -38.50
N GLN A 57 1.07 -5.94 -38.46
CA GLN A 57 0.30 -5.66 -39.68
C GLN A 57 0.83 -4.42 -40.41
N LEU A 58 1.14 -3.34 -39.69
CA LEU A 58 1.71 -2.12 -40.29
C LEU A 58 3.10 -2.39 -40.88
N GLN A 59 3.93 -3.19 -40.20
CA GLN A 59 5.22 -3.65 -40.72
C GLN A 59 5.08 -4.45 -42.01
N GLN A 60 4.07 -5.34 -42.09
CA GLN A 60 3.80 -6.10 -43.31
C GLN A 60 3.38 -5.17 -44.46
N VAL A 61 2.51 -4.20 -44.21
CA VAL A 61 2.09 -3.21 -45.22
C VAL A 61 3.27 -2.36 -45.68
N ASN A 62 4.13 -1.89 -44.77
CA ASN A 62 5.34 -1.15 -45.12
C ASN A 62 6.31 -2.00 -45.95
N SER A 63 6.39 -3.31 -45.69
CA SER A 63 7.20 -4.23 -46.49
C SER A 63 6.64 -4.42 -47.91
N GLN A 64 5.31 -4.49 -48.05
CA GLN A 64 4.64 -4.52 -49.36
C GLN A 64 4.83 -3.22 -50.13
N MET A 65 4.73 -2.08 -49.45
CA MET A 65 5.04 -0.77 -50.03
C MET A 65 6.50 -0.68 -50.48
N GLN A 66 7.44 -1.20 -49.69
CA GLN A 66 8.86 -1.25 -50.05
C GLN A 66 9.10 -2.07 -51.31
N ALA A 67 8.47 -3.25 -51.43
CA ALA A 67 8.55 -4.06 -52.63
C ALA A 67 7.99 -3.34 -53.86
N TRP A 68 6.92 -2.55 -53.70
CA TRP A 68 6.33 -1.74 -54.75
C TRP A 68 7.21 -0.55 -55.17
N VAL A 69 7.85 0.12 -54.21
CA VAL A 69 8.82 1.19 -54.52
C VAL A 69 10.03 0.61 -55.27
N SER A 70 10.54 -0.54 -54.83
CA SER A 70 11.69 -1.20 -55.46
C SER A 70 11.41 -1.73 -56.89
N SER A 71 10.15 -1.88 -57.29
CA SER A 71 9.79 -2.32 -58.65
C SER A 71 9.66 -1.18 -59.67
N GLY A 72 10.08 0.04 -59.32
CA GLY A 72 10.10 1.21 -60.21
C GLY A 72 9.20 2.36 -59.76
N GLY A 73 8.97 2.51 -58.45
CA GLY A 73 8.19 3.61 -57.88
C GLY A 73 8.86 4.98 -58.07
N SER A 74 8.04 6.03 -58.15
CA SER A 74 8.49 7.42 -58.22
C SER A 74 9.16 7.89 -56.92
N GLU A 75 10.06 8.87 -56.98
CA GLU A 75 10.73 9.48 -55.82
C GLU A 75 9.74 9.96 -54.74
N MET A 76 8.59 10.52 -55.14
CA MET A 76 7.52 10.94 -54.22
C MET A 76 6.92 9.76 -53.42
N VAL A 77 6.80 8.59 -54.06
CA VAL A 77 6.30 7.34 -53.45
C VAL A 77 7.33 6.82 -52.45
N SER A 78 8.61 6.92 -52.79
CA SER A 78 9.73 6.59 -51.88
C SER A 78 9.70 7.44 -50.60
N HIS A 79 9.60 8.77 -50.71
CA HIS A 79 9.50 9.64 -49.53
C HIS A 79 8.28 9.34 -48.65
N THR A 80 7.13 9.04 -49.28
CA THR A 80 5.92 8.67 -48.54
C THR A 80 6.13 7.36 -47.77
N LEU A 81 6.82 6.38 -48.36
CA LEU A 81 7.19 5.15 -47.66
C LEU A 81 8.14 5.42 -46.50
N THR A 82 9.19 6.22 -46.71
CA THR A 82 10.13 6.60 -45.63
C THR A 82 9.36 7.16 -44.44
N ARG A 83 8.39 8.04 -44.68
CA ARG A 83 7.55 8.58 -43.60
C ARG A 83 6.74 7.51 -42.87
N HIS A 84 6.15 6.54 -43.59
CA HIS A 84 5.42 5.44 -42.96
C HIS A 84 6.35 4.50 -42.16
N GLN A 85 7.62 4.35 -42.58
CA GLN A 85 8.63 3.58 -41.83
C GLN A 85 9.06 4.31 -40.55
N GLU A 86 9.26 5.63 -40.60
CA GLU A 86 9.53 6.46 -39.42
C GLU A 86 8.40 6.39 -38.41
N ILE A 87 7.14 6.54 -38.84
CA ILE A 87 5.96 6.44 -37.96
C ILE A 87 5.90 5.06 -37.28
N LEU A 88 6.10 3.97 -38.03
CA LEU A 88 6.15 2.62 -37.47
C LEU A 88 7.26 2.49 -36.42
N GLN A 89 8.44 3.02 -36.70
CA GLN A 89 9.58 2.98 -35.78
C GLN A 89 9.26 3.74 -34.49
N ASP A 90 8.75 4.98 -34.60
CA ASP A 90 8.39 5.81 -33.45
C ASP A 90 7.35 5.12 -32.56
N LEU A 91 6.27 4.60 -33.17
CA LEU A 91 5.21 3.88 -32.45
C LEU A 91 5.72 2.59 -31.78
N THR A 92 6.64 1.88 -32.44
CA THR A 92 7.26 0.67 -31.87
C THR A 92 8.14 1.00 -30.66
N GLN A 93 9.01 2.01 -30.79
CA GLN A 93 9.88 2.45 -29.69
C GLN A 93 9.06 2.95 -28.50
N GLU A 94 8.02 3.71 -28.78
CA GLU A 94 7.11 4.21 -27.78
C GLU A 94 6.37 3.10 -27.04
N PHE A 95 5.85 2.11 -27.77
CA PHE A 95 5.22 0.93 -27.17
C PHE A 95 6.16 0.23 -26.19
N HIS A 96 7.39 -0.05 -26.62
CA HIS A 96 8.40 -0.69 -25.77
C HIS A 96 8.76 0.15 -24.54
N ARG A 97 8.84 1.47 -24.69
CA ARG A 97 9.07 2.39 -23.57
C ARG A 97 7.93 2.35 -22.56
N LEU A 98 6.68 2.37 -23.02
CA LEU A 98 5.50 2.28 -22.15
C LEU A 98 5.44 0.94 -21.42
N ARG A 99 5.68 -0.17 -22.12
CA ARG A 99 5.72 -1.51 -21.52
C ARG A 99 6.82 -1.66 -20.48
N SER A 100 8.00 -1.11 -20.74
CA SER A 100 9.11 -1.09 -19.78
C SER A 100 8.76 -0.25 -18.54
N SER A 101 8.12 0.92 -18.75
CA SER A 101 7.65 1.76 -17.65
C SER A 101 6.57 1.07 -16.80
N LEU A 102 5.65 0.33 -17.43
CA LEU A 102 4.62 -0.43 -16.74
C LEU A 102 5.23 -1.51 -15.86
N ARG A 103 6.16 -2.30 -16.41
CA ARG A 103 6.88 -3.33 -15.66
C ARG A 103 7.64 -2.76 -14.47
N ALA A 104 8.37 -1.66 -14.66
CA ALA A 104 9.11 -1.01 -13.58
C ALA A 104 8.17 -0.55 -12.45
N LYS A 105 6.97 -0.05 -12.78
CA LYS A 105 5.96 0.31 -11.77
C LYS A 105 5.40 -0.92 -11.04
N GLN A 106 5.16 -2.02 -11.75
CA GLN A 106 4.70 -3.27 -11.15
C GLN A 106 5.75 -3.84 -10.19
N GLU A 107 7.02 -3.89 -10.60
CA GLU A 107 8.14 -4.32 -9.77
C GLU A 107 8.27 -3.45 -8.52
N HIS A 108 8.20 -2.12 -8.68
CA HIS A 108 8.22 -1.20 -7.54
C HIS A 108 7.03 -1.41 -6.58
N ALA A 109 5.84 -1.67 -7.11
CA ALA A 109 4.66 -1.95 -6.29
C ALA A 109 4.77 -3.30 -5.55
N LEU A 110 5.33 -4.33 -6.18
CA LEU A 110 5.59 -5.63 -5.56
C LEU A 110 6.62 -5.50 -4.42
N LEU A 111 7.68 -4.73 -4.63
CA LEU A 111 8.68 -4.47 -3.58
C LEU A 111 8.07 -3.73 -2.38
N LEU A 112 7.17 -2.76 -2.62
CA LEU A 112 6.46 -2.07 -1.53
C LEU A 112 5.47 -2.99 -0.80
N GLU A 113 4.85 -3.93 -1.51
CA GLU A 113 3.98 -4.95 -0.92
C GLU A 113 4.77 -5.88 0.01
N ASP A 114 5.93 -6.38 -0.45
CA ASP A 114 6.85 -7.20 0.34
C ASP A 114 7.37 -6.45 1.58
N PHE A 115 7.75 -5.17 1.45
CA PHE A 115 8.14 -4.33 2.58
C PHE A 115 7.01 -4.17 3.61
N ARG A 116 5.76 -3.98 3.16
CA ARG A 116 4.60 -3.87 4.06
C ARG A 116 4.30 -5.19 4.78
N GLU A 117 4.49 -6.31 4.10
CA GLU A 117 4.36 -7.63 4.70
C GLU A 117 5.47 -7.89 5.73
N PHE A 118 6.72 -7.51 5.42
CA PHE A 118 7.83 -7.54 6.35
C PHE A 118 7.58 -6.68 7.60
N ASP A 119 7.12 -5.43 7.43
CA ASP A 119 6.77 -4.56 8.56
C ASP A 119 5.61 -5.13 9.38
N ARG A 120 4.60 -5.73 8.74
CA ARG A 120 3.52 -6.42 9.46
C ARG A 120 4.02 -7.60 10.27
N THR A 121 4.82 -8.48 9.68
CA THR A 121 5.36 -9.66 10.37
C THR A 121 6.28 -9.26 11.52
N ARG A 122 7.05 -8.18 11.35
CA ARG A 122 7.85 -7.59 12.43
C ARG A 122 6.98 -6.97 13.51
N LEU A 123 5.93 -6.23 13.17
CA LEU A 123 4.99 -5.69 14.16
C LEU A 123 4.26 -6.81 14.89
N ASP A 124 3.92 -7.93 14.24
CA ASP A 124 3.30 -9.11 14.87
C ASP A 124 4.29 -9.83 15.80
N LEU A 125 5.60 -9.77 15.49
CA LEU A 125 6.67 -10.32 16.31
C LEU A 125 7.07 -9.40 17.49
N GLU A 126 7.06 -8.07 17.30
CA GLU A 126 7.24 -7.06 18.35
C GLU A 126 5.97 -6.88 19.19
N ASP A 127 4.79 -7.17 18.64
CA ASP A 127 3.56 -7.46 19.37
C ASP A 127 3.57 -8.92 19.84
N GLY A 128 4.68 -9.30 20.47
CA GLY A 128 4.71 -10.33 21.50
C GLY A 128 3.71 -9.92 22.58
N SER A 129 2.43 -10.19 22.31
CA SER A 129 1.27 -9.83 23.12
C SER A 129 1.47 -10.26 24.57
N ALA A 130 2.17 -11.39 24.76
CA ALA A 130 2.61 -11.86 26.06
C ALA A 130 3.54 -10.87 26.79
N ASP A 131 4.60 -10.37 26.16
CA ASP A 131 5.59 -9.50 26.80
C ASP A 131 5.00 -8.11 27.13
N ARG A 132 4.20 -7.55 26.21
CA ARG A 132 3.47 -6.29 26.47
C ARG A 132 2.38 -6.47 27.54
N ALA A 133 1.70 -7.62 27.57
CA ALA A 133 0.74 -7.94 28.63
C ALA A 133 1.44 -8.08 29.99
N LEU A 134 2.59 -8.76 30.05
CA LEU A 134 3.40 -8.90 31.27
C LEU A 134 3.91 -7.56 31.78
N LEU A 135 4.38 -6.67 30.90
CA LEU A 135 4.79 -5.31 31.30
C LEU A 135 3.61 -4.48 31.82
N ARG A 136 2.42 -4.63 31.21
CA ARG A 136 1.20 -3.96 31.66
C ARG A 136 0.74 -4.50 33.02
N GLU A 137 0.82 -5.81 33.23
CA GLU A 137 0.54 -6.48 34.49
C GLU A 137 1.50 -6.00 35.57
N HIS A 138 2.81 -6.00 35.29
CA HIS A 138 3.83 -5.51 36.22
C HIS A 138 3.58 -4.06 36.64
N ALA A 139 3.24 -3.18 35.70
CA ALA A 139 2.87 -1.80 36.02
C ALA A 139 1.59 -1.71 36.87
N SER A 140 0.64 -2.63 36.68
CA SER A 140 -0.59 -2.70 37.49
C SER A 140 -0.30 -3.20 38.91
N ILE A 141 0.52 -4.24 39.05
CA ILE A 141 0.98 -4.77 40.34
C ILE A 141 1.70 -3.67 41.12
N SER A 142 2.64 -2.97 40.48
CA SER A 142 3.41 -1.90 41.13
C SER A 142 2.51 -0.77 41.64
N ARG A 143 1.47 -0.37 40.89
CA ARG A 143 0.47 0.60 41.36
C ARG A 143 -0.37 0.06 42.52
N SER A 144 -0.81 -1.20 42.43
CA SER A 144 -1.59 -1.85 43.50
C SER A 144 -0.80 -1.93 44.80
N THR A 145 0.50 -2.25 44.73
CA THR A 145 1.38 -2.29 45.90
C THR A 145 1.45 -0.93 46.59
N GLY A 146 1.64 0.16 45.85
CA GLY A 146 1.66 1.51 46.45
C GLY A 146 0.31 1.94 47.06
N GLN A 147 -0.81 1.50 46.48
CA GLN A 147 -2.14 1.71 47.07
C GLN A 147 -2.31 0.91 48.37
N MET A 148 -1.82 -0.33 48.41
CA MET A 148 -1.84 -1.14 49.63
C MET A 148 -1.01 -0.51 50.74
N ASP A 149 0.17 0.04 50.44
CA ASP A 149 0.99 0.75 51.42
C ASP A 149 0.25 1.96 52.02
N THR A 150 -0.52 2.67 51.18
CA THR A 150 -1.38 3.77 51.65
C THR A 150 -2.47 3.28 52.61
N VAL A 151 -3.13 2.16 52.28
CA VAL A 151 -4.16 1.55 53.15
C VAL A 151 -3.56 1.05 54.46
N ILE A 152 -2.37 0.42 54.42
CA ILE A 152 -1.65 -0.03 55.62
C ILE A 152 -1.30 1.16 56.51
N SER A 153 -0.78 2.25 55.93
CA SER A 153 -0.46 3.47 56.68
C SER A 153 -1.70 4.06 57.36
N GLN A 154 -2.83 4.13 56.65
CA GLN A 154 -4.10 4.59 57.22
C GLN A 154 -4.60 3.68 58.35
N ALA A 155 -4.48 2.36 58.18
CA ALA A 155 -4.87 1.39 59.21
C ALA A 155 -4.01 1.53 60.47
N GLN A 156 -2.69 1.72 60.32
CA GLN A 156 -1.77 1.97 61.44
C GLN A 156 -2.11 3.29 62.17
N ALA A 157 -2.41 4.36 61.43
CA ALA A 157 -2.84 5.63 62.02
C ALA A 157 -4.15 5.47 62.82
N THR A 158 -5.11 4.71 62.27
CA THR A 158 -6.38 4.43 62.94
C THR A 158 -6.19 3.60 64.21
N LEU A 159 -5.33 2.57 64.16
CA LEU A 159 -4.98 1.77 65.33
C LEU A 159 -4.31 2.62 66.42
N GLY A 160 -3.41 3.53 66.05
CA GLY A 160 -2.81 4.50 66.98
C GLY A 160 -3.87 5.37 67.67
N SER A 161 -4.86 5.86 66.91
CA SER A 161 -5.98 6.62 67.45
C SER A 161 -6.83 5.80 68.43
N LEU A 162 -7.17 4.55 68.10
CA LEU A 162 -7.95 3.66 68.96
C LEU A 162 -7.22 3.32 70.27
N VAL A 163 -5.90 3.10 70.21
CA VAL A 163 -5.08 2.87 71.41
C VAL A 163 -5.06 4.10 72.31
N LEU A 164 -4.92 5.30 71.73
CA LEU A 164 -5.00 6.54 72.49
C LEU A 164 -6.38 6.72 73.13
N GLN A 165 -7.46 6.50 72.37
CA GLN A 165 -8.83 6.55 72.89
C GLN A 165 -9.04 5.56 74.04
N ARG A 166 -8.55 4.32 73.94
CA ARG A 166 -8.62 3.32 75.01
C ARG A 166 -7.93 3.81 76.29
N SER A 167 -6.74 4.42 76.17
CA SER A 167 -6.03 5.00 77.31
C SER A 167 -6.84 6.14 77.95
N THR A 168 -7.42 7.02 77.13
CA THR A 168 -8.30 8.10 77.60
C THR A 168 -9.52 7.56 78.34
N PHE A 169 -10.22 6.57 77.79
CA PHE A 169 -11.37 5.93 78.45
C PHE A 169 -10.97 5.21 79.75
N GLY A 170 -9.80 4.57 79.78
CA GLY A 170 -9.25 3.99 81.01
C GLY A 170 -9.01 5.06 82.10
N GLY A 171 -8.47 6.21 81.71
CA GLY A 171 -8.30 7.36 82.59
C GLY A 171 -9.62 8.00 83.04
N ILE A 172 -10.63 8.02 82.18
CA ILE A 172 -11.99 8.46 82.54
C ILE A 172 -12.63 7.48 83.53
N ASN A 173 -12.52 6.18 83.30
CA ASN A 173 -13.07 5.13 84.18
C ASN A 173 -12.44 5.18 85.57
N SER A 174 -11.11 5.38 85.66
CA SER A 174 -10.44 5.51 86.96
C SER A 174 -10.86 6.78 87.71
N LYS A 175 -11.03 7.91 87.00
CA LYS A 175 -11.58 9.14 87.59
C LYS A 175 -13.03 8.95 88.07
N LEU A 176 -13.89 8.30 87.28
CA LEU A 176 -15.27 7.98 87.64
C LEU A 176 -15.34 7.08 88.88
N ALA A 177 -14.52 6.02 88.93
CA ALA A 177 -14.43 5.15 90.10
C ALA A 177 -14.00 5.91 91.37
N ASN A 178 -13.04 6.83 91.24
CA ASN A 178 -12.58 7.68 92.35
C ASN A 178 -13.64 8.70 92.83
N VAL A 179 -14.50 9.18 91.93
CA VAL A 179 -15.64 10.04 92.30
C VAL A 179 -16.74 9.20 92.97
N GLY A 180 -17.05 8.03 92.41
CA GLY A 180 -18.04 7.10 92.97
C GLY A 180 -17.72 6.66 94.39
N SER A 181 -16.44 6.44 94.73
CA SER A 181 -16.01 6.11 96.09
C SER A 181 -16.09 7.27 97.08
N ARG A 182 -16.31 8.50 96.60
CA ARG A 182 -16.45 9.73 97.42
C ARG A 182 -17.88 10.24 97.49
N LEU A 183 -18.81 9.64 96.76
CA LEU A 183 -20.23 9.95 96.89
C LEU A 183 -20.81 9.16 98.07
N PRO A 184 -21.57 9.80 98.98
CA PRO A 184 -22.28 9.08 100.03
C PRO A 184 -23.36 8.20 99.39
N THR A 185 -23.31 6.89 99.66
CA THR A 185 -24.42 5.97 99.37
C THR A 185 -25.59 6.31 100.29
N VAL A 186 -26.76 6.58 99.69
CA VAL A 186 -28.06 6.67 100.38
C VAL A 186 -28.70 5.29 100.39
#